data_AF-A0A3M5GDQ3-F1
#
_entry.id   AF-A0A3M5GDQ3-F1
#
_cell.length_a   1.000
_cell.length_b   1.000
_cell.length_c   1.000
_cell.angle_alpha   90.00
_cell.angle_beta   90.00
_cell.angle_gamma   90.00
#
_symmetry.space_group_name_H-M   'P 1'
#
loop_
_entity.id
_entity.type
_entity.pdbx_description
1 polymer ?
#
loop_
_entity_poly.entity_id
_entity_poly.type
_entity_poly.pdbx_seq_one_letter_code
_entity_poly.pdbx_strand_id
1 'polypeptide(L)'
;MEMFTRLVFLAILTTSLCACEKKGHDSVTDEDMAKAMERLSFVCTHEADNLPAISEDAQALYRYALFLKSKKGAKDYQQIGRYYRLAYAAGNYKAATNLHILISQGAVDSNNRSIEAIDIVEHLIAQGIPGGYYDMGHYLEVGYGVVRNKGSAYAYFRRAADLGNPAAQFYVARLLSSIPADTADVMQAMYKCAMEQGNGPAGVHYASYSKVVGHYADAVTGFHTTIRNGDYDAARNLARAFEGPPPSEELYYMALQRDEERVKRLDKINMFLSRHEHLGAKVPDLDDIVPLPPAPLPEWDGTFKWKRDRDSAAPPSPPSEELIQRIAAEKNLDPATGMPLAAVKK
;
A
#
# COMPACT_ATOMS: atom_id res chain seq x y z
N MET A 1 -19.39 51.31 47.62
CA MET A 1 -19.53 51.73 49.03
C MET A 1 -20.36 50.68 49.74
N GLU A 2 -19.97 50.28 50.94
CA GLU A 2 -20.50 49.09 51.62
C GLU A 2 -21.92 49.28 52.15
N MET A 3 -22.67 48.18 52.28
CA MET A 3 -23.64 48.04 53.38
C MET A 3 -23.83 46.58 53.77
N PHE A 4 -23.85 46.31 55.07
CA PHE A 4 -24.05 45.00 55.68
C PHE A 4 -25.52 44.57 55.65
N THR A 5 -25.77 43.27 55.60
CA THR A 5 -26.75 42.62 56.51
C THR A 5 -26.23 41.24 56.90
N ARG A 6 -26.64 40.70 58.06
CA ARG A 6 -25.96 39.59 58.76
C ARG A 6 -26.88 38.41 59.08
N LEU A 7 -26.27 37.21 59.05
CA LEU A 7 -26.56 35.97 59.79
C LEU A 7 -28.00 35.40 59.84
N VAL A 8 -28.08 34.07 59.75
CA VAL A 8 -28.67 33.18 60.78
C VAL A 8 -28.13 31.76 60.55
N PHE A 9 -27.53 31.14 61.60
CA PHE A 9 -27.42 29.71 61.99
C PHE A 9 -27.28 28.57 60.92
N LEU A 10 -26.63 27.42 61.16
CA LEU A 10 -25.61 26.94 62.13
C LEU A 10 -25.13 25.54 61.62
N ALA A 11 -23.92 25.09 61.96
CA ALA A 11 -23.46 23.71 61.68
C ALA A 11 -23.82 22.75 62.87
N ILE A 12 -23.51 21.45 62.95
CA ILE A 12 -22.37 20.66 62.44
C ILE A 12 -22.65 19.13 62.62
N LEU A 13 -22.12 18.23 61.74
CA LEU A 13 -21.97 16.74 61.86
C LEU A 13 -23.21 15.86 62.25
N THR A 14 -23.32 14.55 61.97
CA THR A 14 -22.41 13.44 61.55
C THR A 14 -22.99 12.69 60.30
N THR A 15 -22.63 11.48 59.81
CA THR A 15 -21.67 10.39 60.17
C THR A 15 -21.27 9.54 58.94
N SER A 16 -20.14 8.82 59.03
CA SER A 16 -19.79 7.49 58.47
C SER A 16 -20.31 6.96 57.11
N LEU A 17 -19.35 6.82 56.17
CA LEU A 17 -18.94 5.56 55.51
C LEU A 17 -19.98 4.60 54.89
N CYS A 18 -20.13 4.68 53.55
CA CYS A 18 -19.96 3.54 52.62
C CYS A 18 -19.92 4.07 51.17
N ALA A 19 -18.76 4.30 50.55
CA ALA A 19 -17.88 3.29 49.94
C ALA A 19 -18.43 2.68 48.63
N CYS A 20 -18.27 3.40 47.52
CA CYS A 20 -18.29 2.81 46.17
C CYS A 20 -17.53 3.66 45.13
N GLU A 21 -16.32 4.15 45.46
CA GLU A 21 -15.44 4.76 44.47
C GLU A 21 -15.03 3.72 43.40
N LYS A 22 -15.46 3.90 42.15
CA LYS A 22 -14.85 3.22 41.01
C LYS A 22 -13.52 3.92 40.65
N LYS A 23 -12.46 3.60 41.40
CA LYS A 23 -11.08 3.84 40.96
C LYS A 23 -10.75 2.90 39.78
N GLY A 24 -9.93 3.37 38.85
CA GLY A 24 -9.66 2.68 37.58
C GLY A 24 -9.84 3.57 36.34
N HIS A 25 -9.34 4.81 36.40
CA HIS A 25 -8.81 5.45 35.20
C HIS A 25 -7.30 5.24 35.30
N ASP A 26 -6.77 4.25 34.59
CA ASP A 26 -5.34 3.93 34.65
C ASP A 26 -4.57 5.07 33.99
N SER A 27 -3.90 5.88 34.81
CA SER A 27 -3.12 7.01 34.35
C SER A 27 -1.87 6.51 33.63
N VAL A 28 -1.91 6.52 32.30
CA VAL A 28 -0.77 6.22 31.42
C VAL A 28 0.41 7.08 31.87
N THR A 29 1.52 6.46 32.24
CA THR A 29 2.70 7.17 32.74
C THR A 29 3.61 7.62 31.61
N ASP A 30 4.51 8.56 31.88
CA ASP A 30 5.57 8.96 30.93
C ASP A 30 6.46 7.75 30.55
N GLU A 31 6.62 6.77 31.45
CA GLU A 31 7.35 5.53 31.19
C GLU A 31 6.58 4.59 30.24
N ASP A 32 5.25 4.53 30.35
CA ASP A 32 4.40 3.79 29.40
C ASP A 32 4.39 4.45 28.02
N MET A 33 4.34 5.80 27.97
CA MET A 33 4.47 6.57 26.73
C MET A 33 5.84 6.35 26.08
N ALA A 34 6.94 6.41 26.85
CA ALA A 34 8.28 6.14 26.33
C ALA A 34 8.39 4.72 25.74
N LYS A 35 7.88 3.69 26.44
CA LYS A 35 7.83 2.31 25.94
C LYS A 35 6.92 2.15 24.71
N ALA A 36 5.85 2.94 24.60
CA ALA A 36 5.01 2.97 23.42
C ALA A 36 5.77 3.59 22.23
N MET A 37 6.47 4.71 22.44
CA MET A 37 7.29 5.38 21.41
C MET A 37 8.47 4.50 20.95
N GLU A 38 9.14 3.80 21.86
CA GLU A 38 10.18 2.81 21.51
C GLU A 38 9.62 1.73 20.58
N ARG A 39 8.43 1.19 20.86
CA ARG A 39 7.72 0.21 20.02
C ARG A 39 7.18 0.80 18.71
N LEU A 40 7.11 2.12 18.59
CA LEU A 40 6.75 2.80 17.35
C LEU A 40 7.95 3.04 16.43
N SER A 41 9.19 2.99 16.94
CA SER A 41 10.43 3.14 16.15
C SER A 41 10.40 2.31 14.86
N PHE A 42 10.93 2.87 13.77
CA PHE A 42 10.80 2.30 12.43
C PHE A 42 12.14 2.32 11.70
N VAL A 43 12.45 1.21 11.05
CA VAL A 43 13.58 1.09 10.11
C VAL A 43 12.97 0.88 8.73
N CYS A 44 13.41 1.65 7.74
CA CYS A 44 12.97 1.42 6.37
C CYS A 44 13.52 0.08 5.87
N THR A 45 12.60 -0.83 5.56
CA THR A 45 12.84 -2.14 4.96
C THR A 45 12.10 -2.19 3.63
N HIS A 46 12.73 -2.72 2.58
CA HIS A 46 12.05 -2.91 1.30
C HIS A 46 11.46 -4.33 1.26
N GLU A 47 10.24 -4.46 0.76
CA GLU A 47 9.57 -5.76 0.62
C GLU A 47 10.39 -6.72 -0.24
N ALA A 48 11.05 -6.18 -1.29
CA ALA A 48 11.91 -6.93 -2.20
C ALA A 48 13.04 -7.72 -1.50
N ASP A 49 13.54 -7.24 -0.36
CA ASP A 49 14.61 -7.88 0.40
C ASP A 49 14.12 -9.14 1.16
N ASN A 50 12.81 -9.25 1.35
CA ASN A 50 12.15 -10.30 2.14
C ASN A 50 11.30 -11.25 1.27
N LEU A 51 11.34 -11.12 -0.06
CA LEU A 51 10.56 -11.94 -0.99
C LEU A 51 11.40 -13.07 -1.61
N PRO A 52 10.89 -14.32 -1.66
CA PRO A 52 11.61 -15.43 -2.28
C PRO A 52 11.67 -15.30 -3.81
N ALA A 53 12.66 -15.95 -4.40
CA ALA A 53 12.75 -16.09 -5.85
C ALA A 53 11.57 -16.93 -6.39
N ILE A 54 10.96 -16.47 -7.50
CA ILE A 54 9.89 -17.20 -8.21
C ILE A 54 10.53 -17.85 -9.45
N SER A 55 10.25 -19.14 -9.70
CA SER A 55 10.73 -19.85 -10.90
C SER A 55 10.09 -19.31 -12.18
N GLU A 56 10.81 -19.43 -13.31
CA GLU A 56 10.28 -18.94 -14.60
C GLU A 56 9.02 -19.69 -15.07
N ASP A 57 8.85 -20.95 -14.68
CA ASP A 57 7.59 -21.72 -14.82
C ASP A 57 6.42 -21.01 -14.13
N ALA A 58 6.61 -20.69 -12.84
CA ALA A 58 5.60 -20.04 -12.01
C ALA A 58 5.38 -18.57 -12.41
N GLN A 59 6.39 -17.92 -12.99
CA GLN A 59 6.22 -16.62 -13.66
C GLN A 59 5.49 -16.74 -15.00
N ALA A 60 5.71 -17.78 -15.81
CA ALA A 60 5.04 -17.95 -17.10
C ALA A 60 3.51 -18.10 -16.93
N LEU A 61 3.10 -18.96 -15.99
CA LEU A 61 1.69 -19.13 -15.60
C LEU A 61 1.08 -17.80 -15.12
N TYR A 62 1.78 -17.05 -14.25
CA TYR A 62 1.31 -15.77 -13.72
C TYR A 62 1.25 -14.64 -14.77
N ARG A 63 2.28 -14.52 -15.63
CA ARG A 63 2.31 -13.56 -16.75
C ARG A 63 1.18 -13.82 -17.74
N TYR A 64 0.84 -15.08 -18.01
CA TYR A 64 -0.30 -15.43 -18.85
C TYR A 64 -1.64 -15.11 -18.18
N ALA A 65 -1.81 -15.39 -16.88
CA ALA A 65 -2.99 -14.99 -16.11
C ALA A 65 -3.22 -13.47 -16.13
N LEU A 66 -2.14 -12.68 -15.96
CA LEU A 66 -2.18 -11.22 -16.10
C LEU A 66 -2.54 -10.76 -17.51
N PHE A 67 -2.01 -11.41 -18.55
CA PHE A 67 -2.37 -11.11 -19.94
C PHE A 67 -3.86 -11.34 -20.20
N LEU A 68 -4.42 -12.48 -19.76
CA LEU A 68 -5.86 -12.76 -19.82
C LEU A 68 -6.67 -11.70 -19.07
N LYS A 69 -6.25 -11.31 -17.87
CA LYS A 69 -6.85 -10.22 -17.07
C LYS A 69 -6.81 -8.87 -17.81
N SER A 70 -5.77 -8.59 -18.59
CA SER A 70 -5.58 -7.33 -19.33
C SER A 70 -6.27 -7.23 -20.70
N LYS A 71 -6.81 -8.32 -21.26
CA LYS A 71 -7.54 -8.28 -22.54
C LYS A 71 -8.76 -7.37 -22.44
N LYS A 72 -9.17 -6.74 -23.55
CA LYS A 72 -10.44 -5.97 -23.58
C LYS A 72 -11.67 -6.92 -23.52
N GLY A 73 -12.85 -6.37 -23.27
CA GLY A 73 -14.11 -7.13 -23.20
C GLY A 73 -14.30 -7.93 -21.90
N ALA A 74 -15.23 -8.88 -21.92
CA ALA A 74 -15.55 -9.76 -20.78
C ALA A 74 -14.33 -10.59 -20.32
N LYS A 75 -14.43 -11.16 -19.11
CA LYS A 75 -13.35 -11.92 -18.47
C LYS A 75 -13.84 -13.31 -18.09
N ASP A 76 -13.14 -14.32 -18.59
CA ASP A 76 -13.20 -15.67 -18.03
C ASP A 76 -12.33 -15.70 -16.76
N TYR A 77 -12.96 -15.41 -15.63
CA TYR A 77 -12.28 -15.44 -14.34
C TYR A 77 -11.92 -16.86 -13.90
N GLN A 78 -12.61 -17.91 -14.37
CA GLN A 78 -12.27 -19.29 -14.03
C GLN A 78 -10.96 -19.71 -14.72
N GLN A 79 -10.78 -19.34 -15.99
CA GLN A 79 -9.50 -19.52 -16.69
C GLN A 79 -8.37 -18.70 -16.05
N ILE A 80 -8.62 -17.46 -15.62
CA ILE A 80 -7.64 -16.67 -14.87
C ILE A 80 -7.31 -17.34 -13.52
N GLY A 81 -8.32 -17.84 -12.81
CA GLY A 81 -8.20 -18.57 -11.54
C GLY A 81 -7.39 -19.86 -11.65
N ARG A 82 -7.62 -20.66 -12.71
CA ARG A 82 -6.82 -21.85 -13.06
C ARG A 82 -5.33 -21.53 -13.11
N TYR A 83 -4.96 -20.51 -13.90
CA TYR A 83 -3.55 -20.13 -14.04
C TYR A 83 -2.97 -19.51 -12.77
N TYR A 84 -3.75 -18.76 -11.97
CA TYR A 84 -3.28 -18.30 -10.66
C TYR A 84 -3.11 -19.45 -9.66
N ARG A 85 -3.99 -20.45 -9.61
CA ARG A 85 -3.84 -21.66 -8.77
C ARG A 85 -2.59 -22.45 -9.12
N LEU A 86 -2.36 -22.72 -10.41
CA LEU A 86 -1.15 -23.39 -10.89
C LEU A 86 0.12 -22.59 -10.56
N ALA A 87 0.12 -21.27 -10.80
CA ALA A 87 1.27 -20.40 -10.49
C ALA A 87 1.56 -20.34 -8.98
N TYR A 88 0.51 -20.23 -8.16
CA TYR A 88 0.60 -20.24 -6.69
C TYR A 88 1.18 -21.56 -6.16
N ALA A 89 0.68 -22.70 -6.62
CA ALA A 89 1.21 -24.02 -6.23
C ALA A 89 2.67 -24.22 -6.67
N ALA A 90 3.08 -23.58 -7.77
CA ALA A 90 4.46 -23.51 -8.24
C ALA A 90 5.33 -22.45 -7.52
N GLY A 91 4.80 -21.76 -6.50
CA GLY A 91 5.55 -20.84 -5.63
C GLY A 91 5.37 -19.34 -5.91
N ASN A 92 4.47 -18.94 -6.82
CA ASN A 92 4.26 -17.52 -7.14
C ASN A 92 3.34 -16.84 -6.12
N TYR A 93 3.91 -16.16 -5.13
CA TYR A 93 3.15 -15.38 -4.14
C TYR A 93 2.31 -14.25 -4.78
N LYS A 94 2.72 -13.69 -5.92
CA LYS A 94 1.94 -12.65 -6.63
C LYS A 94 0.68 -13.23 -7.27
N ALA A 95 0.72 -14.50 -7.68
CA ALA A 95 -0.47 -15.23 -8.08
C ALA A 95 -1.38 -15.52 -6.88
N ALA A 96 -0.81 -15.90 -5.74
CA ALA A 96 -1.53 -16.14 -4.49
C ALA A 96 -2.35 -14.92 -4.03
N THR A 97 -1.72 -13.73 -3.97
CA THR A 97 -2.39 -12.47 -3.61
C THR A 97 -3.54 -12.14 -4.57
N ASN A 98 -3.35 -12.29 -5.88
CA ASN A 98 -4.43 -12.10 -6.85
C ASN A 98 -5.56 -13.15 -6.70
N LEU A 99 -5.22 -14.38 -6.28
CA LEU A 99 -6.16 -15.50 -6.19
C LEU A 99 -7.13 -15.36 -5.01
N HIS A 100 -6.65 -15.11 -3.79
CA HIS A 100 -7.55 -14.98 -2.64
C HIS A 100 -8.49 -13.77 -2.75
N ILE A 101 -8.05 -12.70 -3.43
CA ILE A 101 -8.91 -11.54 -3.77
C ILE A 101 -10.05 -11.97 -4.71
N LEU A 102 -9.76 -12.70 -5.80
CA LEU A 102 -10.81 -13.15 -6.72
C LEU A 102 -11.74 -14.21 -6.10
N ILE A 103 -11.21 -15.11 -5.25
CA ILE A 103 -12.00 -16.09 -4.50
C ILE A 103 -12.93 -15.39 -3.51
N SER A 104 -12.44 -14.45 -2.70
CA SER A 104 -13.26 -13.75 -1.71
C SER A 104 -14.36 -12.89 -2.36
N GLN A 105 -14.06 -12.26 -3.50
CA GLN A 105 -15.04 -11.59 -4.35
C GLN A 105 -16.07 -12.55 -5.00
N GLY A 106 -15.78 -13.85 -5.06
CA GLY A 106 -16.62 -14.83 -5.75
C GLY A 106 -16.53 -14.78 -7.27
N ALA A 107 -15.44 -14.24 -7.81
CA ALA A 107 -15.14 -14.24 -9.24
C ALA A 107 -14.53 -15.58 -9.71
N VAL A 108 -13.95 -16.37 -8.79
CA VAL A 108 -13.39 -17.70 -9.04
C VAL A 108 -14.14 -18.72 -8.18
N ASP A 109 -14.46 -19.87 -8.76
CA ASP A 109 -15.20 -20.95 -8.08
C ASP A 109 -14.36 -21.59 -6.98
N SER A 110 -14.98 -21.86 -5.84
CA SER A 110 -14.35 -22.45 -4.66
C SER A 110 -15.38 -23.22 -3.84
N ASN A 111 -14.98 -24.38 -3.31
CA ASN A 111 -15.81 -25.18 -2.39
C ASN A 111 -16.15 -24.43 -1.10
N ASN A 112 -15.26 -23.53 -0.64
CA ASN A 112 -15.53 -22.62 0.47
C ASN A 112 -14.65 -21.37 0.32
N ARG A 113 -15.24 -20.30 -0.23
CA ARG A 113 -14.55 -19.04 -0.56
C ARG A 113 -13.86 -18.37 0.64
N SER A 114 -14.36 -18.58 1.86
CA SER A 114 -13.73 -18.03 3.07
C SER A 114 -12.56 -18.86 3.57
N ILE A 115 -12.63 -20.19 3.48
CA ILE A 115 -11.53 -21.06 3.90
C ILE A 115 -10.37 -20.99 2.90
N GLU A 116 -10.61 -21.22 1.60
CA GLU A 116 -9.52 -21.23 0.60
C GLU A 116 -8.77 -19.88 0.55
N ALA A 117 -9.48 -18.76 0.74
CA ALA A 117 -8.87 -17.44 0.78
C ALA A 117 -8.05 -17.16 2.05
N ILE A 118 -8.38 -17.81 3.18
CA ILE A 118 -7.59 -17.75 4.42
C ILE A 118 -6.39 -18.70 4.32
N ASP A 119 -6.58 -19.95 3.86
CA ASP A 119 -5.51 -20.94 3.65
C ASP A 119 -4.37 -20.37 2.80
N ILE A 120 -4.71 -19.63 1.73
CA ILE A 120 -3.73 -18.94 0.87
C ILE A 120 -2.94 -17.88 1.65
N VAL A 121 -3.61 -17.07 2.47
CA VAL A 121 -2.98 -15.98 3.21
C VAL A 121 -2.15 -16.50 4.40
N GLU A 122 -2.61 -17.54 5.09
CA GLU A 122 -1.82 -18.23 6.11
C GLU A 122 -0.57 -18.90 5.53
N HIS A 123 -0.65 -19.49 4.33
CA HIS A 123 0.52 -20.01 3.64
C HIS A 123 1.51 -18.91 3.22
N LEU A 124 1.03 -17.73 2.79
CA LEU A 124 1.88 -16.56 2.55
C LEU A 124 2.58 -16.10 3.83
N ILE A 125 1.87 -16.03 4.96
CA ILE A 125 2.43 -15.72 6.29
C ILE A 125 3.49 -16.75 6.70
N ALA A 126 3.23 -18.04 6.50
CA ALA A 126 4.16 -19.13 6.81
C ALA A 126 5.43 -19.11 5.94
N GLN A 127 5.36 -18.57 4.72
CA GLN A 127 6.52 -18.28 3.87
C GLN A 127 7.22 -16.95 4.21
N GLY A 128 6.72 -16.19 5.20
CA GLY A 128 7.26 -14.88 5.57
C GLY A 128 6.88 -13.72 4.65
N ILE A 129 5.99 -13.95 3.67
CA ILE A 129 5.63 -12.95 2.64
C ILE A 129 4.96 -11.74 3.30
N PRO A 130 5.53 -10.52 3.18
CA PRO A 130 5.04 -9.35 3.92
C PRO A 130 3.59 -8.97 3.57
N GLY A 131 3.21 -9.11 2.30
CA GLY A 131 1.82 -8.96 1.84
C GLY A 131 0.81 -9.86 2.56
N GLY A 132 1.15 -11.12 2.87
CA GLY A 132 0.24 -12.03 3.58
C GLY A 132 -0.16 -11.52 4.96
N TYR A 133 0.76 -10.86 5.68
CA TYR A 133 0.44 -10.21 6.95
C TYR A 133 -0.52 -9.01 6.75
N TYR A 134 -0.36 -8.24 5.67
CA TYR A 134 -1.26 -7.13 5.33
C TYR A 134 -2.66 -7.62 4.93
N ASP A 135 -2.76 -8.67 4.12
CA ASP A 135 -4.02 -9.27 3.69
C ASP A 135 -4.80 -9.88 4.87
N MET A 136 -4.13 -10.57 5.80
CA MET A 136 -4.74 -11.04 7.05
C MET A 136 -5.20 -9.90 7.95
N GLY A 137 -4.47 -8.78 7.99
CA GLY A 137 -4.89 -7.56 8.68
C GLY A 137 -6.27 -7.09 8.22
N HIS A 138 -6.49 -7.00 6.91
CA HIS A 138 -7.80 -6.64 6.34
C HIS A 138 -8.90 -7.65 6.67
N TYR A 139 -8.62 -8.95 6.57
CA TYR A 139 -9.58 -9.99 6.94
C TYR A 139 -9.98 -9.93 8.42
N LEU A 140 -9.05 -9.62 9.32
CA LEU A 140 -9.31 -9.38 10.74
C LEU A 140 -10.08 -8.07 11.01
N GLU A 141 -9.87 -7.01 10.22
CA GLU A 141 -10.63 -5.75 10.34
C GLU A 141 -12.12 -5.89 9.98
N VAL A 142 -12.44 -6.78 9.03
CA VAL A 142 -13.83 -6.98 8.55
C VAL A 142 -14.51 -8.24 9.12
N GLY A 143 -13.74 -9.26 9.50
CA GLY A 143 -14.26 -10.56 9.94
C GLY A 143 -14.56 -11.52 8.78
N TYR A 144 -13.74 -11.52 7.72
CA TYR A 144 -13.91 -12.41 6.58
C TYR A 144 -13.15 -13.72 6.82
N GLY A 145 -13.85 -14.84 6.97
CA GLY A 145 -13.27 -16.16 7.28
C GLY A 145 -12.73 -16.32 8.70
N VAL A 146 -12.32 -15.22 9.36
CA VAL A 146 -11.80 -15.16 10.72
C VAL A 146 -12.70 -14.36 11.65
N VAL A 147 -12.57 -14.57 12.97
CA VAL A 147 -13.26 -13.74 13.97
C VAL A 147 -12.69 -12.31 13.92
N ARG A 148 -13.56 -11.33 13.73
CA ARG A 148 -13.21 -9.92 13.60
C ARG A 148 -12.44 -9.41 14.84
N ASN A 149 -11.21 -8.93 14.66
CA ASN A 149 -10.39 -8.38 15.73
C ASN A 149 -9.45 -7.27 15.22
N LYS A 150 -9.82 -6.01 15.47
CA LYS A 150 -9.02 -4.83 15.10
C LYS A 150 -7.66 -4.75 15.81
N GLY A 151 -7.58 -5.19 17.06
CA GLY A 151 -6.32 -5.17 17.82
C GLY A 151 -5.28 -6.11 17.20
N SER A 152 -5.72 -7.32 16.83
CA SER A 152 -4.90 -8.23 16.03
C SER A 152 -4.58 -7.64 14.65
N ALA A 153 -5.55 -7.07 13.95
CA ALA A 153 -5.32 -6.46 12.62
C ALA A 153 -4.19 -5.42 12.64
N TYR A 154 -4.15 -4.53 13.63
CA TYR A 154 -3.08 -3.53 13.76
C TYR A 154 -1.70 -4.16 14.03
N ALA A 155 -1.62 -5.26 14.79
CA ALA A 155 -0.38 -6.02 14.95
C ALA A 155 0.07 -6.70 13.63
N TYR A 156 -0.87 -7.23 12.85
CA TYR A 156 -0.60 -7.79 11.52
C TYR A 156 -0.13 -6.72 10.52
N PHE A 157 -0.78 -5.55 10.47
CA PHE A 157 -0.32 -4.42 9.65
C PHE A 157 1.05 -3.89 10.08
N ARG A 158 1.31 -3.77 11.38
CA ARG A 158 2.64 -3.36 11.87
C ARG A 158 3.71 -4.37 11.45
N ARG A 159 3.46 -5.67 11.64
CA ARG A 159 4.37 -6.74 11.21
C ARG A 159 4.63 -6.74 9.70
N ALA A 160 3.60 -6.48 8.88
CA ALA A 160 3.76 -6.33 7.44
C ALA A 160 4.64 -5.11 7.07
N ALA A 161 4.48 -3.98 7.78
CA ALA A 161 5.26 -2.77 7.56
C ALA A 161 6.74 -2.94 7.96
N ASP A 162 7.00 -3.63 9.07
CA ASP A 162 8.36 -3.97 9.55
C ASP A 162 9.08 -4.95 8.61
N LEU A 163 8.33 -5.85 7.96
CA LEU A 163 8.84 -6.73 6.91
C LEU A 163 8.88 -6.06 5.52
N GLY A 164 8.62 -4.76 5.45
CA GLY A 164 8.82 -3.94 4.27
C GLY A 164 7.62 -3.71 3.36
N ASN A 165 6.44 -4.30 3.62
CA ASN A 165 5.29 -4.16 2.72
C ASN A 165 4.87 -2.68 2.56
N PRO A 166 4.89 -2.10 1.35
CA PRO A 166 4.69 -0.66 1.17
C PRO A 166 3.22 -0.23 1.34
N ALA A 167 2.25 -1.14 1.23
CA ALA A 167 0.86 -0.85 1.54
C ALA A 167 0.62 -0.80 3.06
N ALA A 168 1.29 -1.66 3.82
CA ALA A 168 1.28 -1.67 5.27
C ALA A 168 2.02 -0.47 5.88
N GLN A 169 3.20 -0.12 5.35
CA GLN A 169 3.94 1.09 5.76
C GLN A 169 3.07 2.35 5.59
N PHE A 170 2.40 2.49 4.44
CA PHE A 170 1.41 3.54 4.22
C PHE A 170 0.23 3.48 5.20
N TYR A 171 -0.36 2.30 5.42
CA TYR A 171 -1.51 2.14 6.30
C TYR A 171 -1.18 2.50 7.75
N VAL A 172 -0.02 2.05 8.27
CA VAL A 172 0.43 2.36 9.63
C VAL A 172 0.78 3.84 9.76
N ALA A 173 1.49 4.45 8.79
CA ALA A 173 1.73 5.89 8.78
C ALA A 173 0.43 6.71 8.82
N ARG A 174 -0.62 6.24 8.15
CA ARG A 174 -1.97 6.85 8.15
C ARG A 174 -2.80 6.55 9.40
N LEU A 175 -2.36 5.65 10.28
CA LEU A 175 -2.82 5.56 11.66
C LEU A 175 -2.07 6.57 12.55
N LEU A 176 -0.74 6.66 12.39
CA LEU A 176 0.10 7.61 13.11
C LEU A 176 -0.28 9.08 12.82
N SER A 177 -0.75 9.40 11.61
CA SER A 177 -1.25 10.74 11.27
C SER A 177 -2.49 11.21 12.05
N SER A 178 -3.06 10.35 12.92
CA SER A 178 -4.17 10.66 13.83
C SER A 178 -3.77 10.65 15.31
N ILE A 179 -2.47 10.50 15.60
CA ILE A 179 -1.85 10.48 16.93
C ILE A 179 -1.11 11.82 17.13
N PRO A 180 -0.81 12.28 18.38
CA PRO A 180 -0.09 13.53 18.61
C PRO A 180 1.25 13.65 17.87
N ALA A 181 1.72 14.90 17.79
CA ALA A 181 2.83 15.35 16.93
C ALA A 181 4.13 14.54 17.07
N ASP A 182 4.36 13.92 18.23
CA ASP A 182 5.56 13.12 18.54
C ASP A 182 5.71 11.86 17.66
N THR A 183 4.69 11.50 16.87
CA THR A 183 4.76 10.42 15.87
C THR A 183 5.03 10.90 14.43
N ALA A 184 5.21 12.21 14.22
CA ALA A 184 5.38 12.80 12.88
C ALA A 184 6.60 12.24 12.11
N ASP A 185 7.75 12.09 12.77
CA ASP A 185 8.98 11.61 12.13
C ASP A 185 8.85 10.14 11.69
N VAL A 186 8.25 9.30 12.54
CA VAL A 186 7.96 7.89 12.24
C VAL A 186 6.97 7.79 11.06
N MET A 187 5.91 8.59 11.07
CA MET A 187 4.95 8.70 9.98
C MET A 187 5.62 9.11 8.66
N GLN A 188 6.48 10.13 8.67
CA GLN A 188 7.19 10.58 7.48
C GLN A 188 8.20 9.56 6.97
N ALA A 189 8.95 8.89 7.86
CA ALA A 189 9.86 7.81 7.49
C ALA A 189 9.12 6.62 6.84
N MET A 190 7.96 6.23 7.38
CA MET A 190 7.12 5.19 6.79
C MET A 190 6.52 5.60 5.43
N TYR A 191 6.00 6.82 5.30
CA TYR A 191 5.50 7.31 4.00
C TYR A 191 6.62 7.39 2.95
N LYS A 192 7.82 7.85 3.33
CA LYS A 192 9.00 7.90 2.46
C LYS A 192 9.42 6.52 1.98
N CYS A 193 9.56 5.56 2.89
CA CYS A 193 9.92 4.18 2.57
C CYS A 193 8.90 3.52 1.61
N ALA A 194 7.60 3.74 1.86
CA ALA A 194 6.53 3.25 0.99
C ALA A 194 6.55 3.93 -0.39
N MET A 195 6.82 5.23 -0.46
CA MET A 195 6.96 6.00 -1.71
C MET A 195 8.14 5.53 -2.55
N GLU A 196 9.29 5.27 -1.93
CA GLU A 196 10.52 4.80 -2.60
C GLU A 196 10.31 3.40 -3.20
N GLN A 197 9.47 2.59 -2.57
CA GLN A 197 8.95 1.32 -3.13
C GLN A 197 7.81 1.47 -4.15
N GLY A 198 7.31 2.68 -4.37
CA GLY A 198 6.32 3.01 -5.40
C GLY A 198 4.85 3.01 -4.96
N ASN A 199 4.55 3.15 -3.67
CA ASN A 199 3.20 3.47 -3.20
C ASN A 199 2.87 4.95 -3.50
N GLY A 200 2.05 5.18 -4.53
CA GLY A 200 1.61 6.51 -4.96
C GLY A 200 0.99 7.35 -3.83
N PRO A 201 -0.07 6.86 -3.16
CA PRO A 201 -0.66 7.54 -2.00
C PRO A 201 0.35 7.93 -0.92
N ALA A 202 1.30 7.06 -0.57
CA ALA A 202 2.34 7.39 0.41
C ALA A 202 3.23 8.54 -0.06
N GLY A 203 3.59 8.59 -1.34
CA GLY A 203 4.37 9.67 -1.93
C GLY A 203 3.64 11.01 -1.94
N VAL A 204 2.34 11.01 -2.27
CA VAL A 204 1.48 12.21 -2.16
C VAL A 204 1.38 12.68 -0.70
N HIS A 205 1.23 11.76 0.26
CA HIS A 205 1.14 12.09 1.69
C HIS A 205 2.47 12.59 2.28
N TYR A 206 3.60 11.99 1.91
CA TYR A 206 4.95 12.48 2.24
C TYR A 206 5.11 13.90 1.70
N ALA A 207 4.99 14.08 0.38
CA ALA A 207 5.25 15.36 -0.27
C ALA A 207 4.32 16.49 0.22
N SER A 208 3.05 16.19 0.44
CA SER A 208 2.09 17.17 0.97
C SER A 208 2.41 17.59 2.40
N TYR A 209 2.83 16.66 3.26
CA TYR A 209 3.24 16.98 4.63
C TYR A 209 4.54 17.78 4.64
N SER A 210 5.57 17.36 3.88
CA SER A 210 6.83 18.08 3.73
C SER A 210 6.59 19.53 3.29
N LYS A 211 5.66 19.76 2.34
CA LYS A 211 5.26 21.11 1.92
C LYS A 211 4.66 21.92 3.08
N VAL A 212 3.73 21.34 3.85
CA VAL A 212 3.04 22.01 4.97
C VAL A 212 4.01 22.41 6.09
N VAL A 213 5.06 21.62 6.35
CA VAL A 213 6.12 21.97 7.32
C VAL A 213 7.26 22.83 6.72
N GLY A 214 7.10 23.31 5.47
CA GLY A 214 8.07 24.18 4.80
C GLY A 214 9.30 23.47 4.20
N HIS A 215 9.37 22.14 4.26
CA HIS A 215 10.42 21.31 3.67
C HIS A 215 10.17 21.13 2.16
N TYR A 216 10.20 22.24 1.41
CA TYR A 216 9.80 22.26 0.00
C TYR A 216 10.69 21.39 -0.91
N ALA A 217 11.98 21.22 -0.59
CA ALA A 217 12.88 20.34 -1.34
C ALA A 217 12.47 18.86 -1.24
N ASP A 218 12.08 18.40 -0.04
CA ASP A 218 11.52 17.06 0.18
C ASP A 218 10.16 16.90 -0.51
N ALA A 219 9.31 17.94 -0.49
CA ALA A 219 8.03 17.94 -1.19
C ALA A 219 8.20 17.74 -2.71
N VAL A 220 9.10 18.51 -3.33
CA VAL A 220 9.41 18.44 -4.76
C VAL A 220 10.03 17.08 -5.12
N THR A 221 10.96 16.58 -4.31
CA THR A 221 11.58 15.24 -4.48
C THR A 221 10.56 14.11 -4.33
N GLY A 222 9.62 14.28 -3.38
CA GLY A 222 8.53 13.34 -3.13
C GLY A 222 7.57 13.26 -4.31
N PHE A 223 7.02 14.38 -4.76
CA PHE A 223 6.15 14.40 -5.95
C PHE A 223 6.89 13.83 -7.17
N HIS A 224 8.14 14.21 -7.43
CA HIS A 224 8.95 13.67 -8.53
C HIS A 224 9.08 12.13 -8.47
N THR A 225 9.39 11.58 -7.30
CA THR A 225 9.49 10.12 -7.09
C THR A 225 8.15 9.41 -7.22
N THR A 226 7.06 10.09 -6.88
CA THR A 226 5.69 9.57 -7.05
C THR A 226 5.27 9.53 -8.52
N ILE A 227 5.64 10.55 -9.31
CA ILE A 227 5.46 10.59 -10.77
C ILE A 227 6.21 9.45 -11.47
N ARG A 228 7.48 9.21 -11.09
CA ARG A 228 8.31 8.11 -11.62
C ARG A 228 7.58 6.77 -11.47
N ASN A 229 6.84 6.63 -10.37
CA ASN A 229 6.05 5.45 -10.02
C ASN A 229 4.63 5.38 -10.61
N GLY A 230 4.19 6.38 -11.39
CA GLY A 230 2.95 6.31 -12.17
C GLY A 230 1.81 7.23 -11.72
N ASP A 231 2.01 8.03 -10.67
CA ASP A 231 0.96 8.91 -10.14
C ASP A 231 0.80 10.18 -10.99
N TYR A 232 -0.39 10.36 -11.58
CA TYR A 232 -0.70 11.53 -12.41
C TYR A 232 -1.07 12.77 -11.58
N ASP A 233 -1.55 12.60 -10.35
CA ASP A 233 -1.93 13.70 -9.46
C ASP A 233 -0.67 14.37 -8.89
N ALA A 234 0.37 13.59 -8.60
CA ALA A 234 1.71 14.11 -8.32
C ALA A 234 2.27 14.95 -9.49
N ALA A 235 2.04 14.51 -10.74
CA ALA A 235 2.46 15.26 -11.93
C ALA A 235 1.72 16.61 -12.05
N ARG A 236 0.41 16.64 -11.76
CA ARG A 236 -0.35 17.89 -11.69
C ARG A 236 0.17 18.81 -10.58
N ASN A 237 0.36 18.30 -9.37
CA ASN A 237 0.84 19.10 -8.23
C ASN A 237 2.21 19.73 -8.52
N LEU A 238 3.15 18.96 -9.06
CA LEU A 238 4.48 19.48 -9.41
C LEU A 238 4.44 20.45 -10.59
N ALA A 239 3.56 20.23 -11.59
CA ALA A 239 3.34 21.19 -12.68
C ALA A 239 2.87 22.55 -12.13
N ARG A 240 1.83 22.57 -11.28
CA ARG A 240 1.31 23.80 -10.67
C ARG A 240 2.37 24.51 -9.81
N ALA A 241 3.24 23.76 -9.12
CA ALA A 241 4.35 24.34 -8.37
C ALA A 241 5.39 25.04 -9.28
N PHE A 242 5.66 24.49 -10.48
CA PHE A 242 6.52 25.10 -11.49
C PHE A 242 5.86 26.26 -12.28
N GLU A 243 4.58 26.59 -12.04
CA GLU A 243 3.99 27.85 -12.53
C GLU A 243 4.50 29.07 -11.72
N GLY A 244 5.14 28.82 -10.57
CA GLY A 244 5.68 29.84 -9.66
C GLY A 244 4.60 30.66 -8.93
N PRO A 245 3.62 30.02 -8.27
CA PRO A 245 2.54 30.71 -7.57
C PRO A 245 3.06 31.53 -6.37
N PRO A 246 2.33 32.57 -5.92
CA PRO A 246 2.72 33.37 -4.76
C PRO A 246 2.57 32.56 -3.45
N PRO A 247 3.27 32.92 -2.35
CA PRO A 247 3.14 32.24 -1.06
C PRO A 247 1.72 32.18 -0.48
N SER A 248 0.83 33.08 -0.91
CA SER A 248 -0.60 33.08 -0.54
C SER A 248 -1.42 31.96 -1.21
N GLU A 249 -0.85 31.22 -2.16
CA GLU A 249 -1.48 30.08 -2.82
C GLU A 249 -0.88 28.76 -2.28
N GLU A 250 -1.08 28.54 -0.98
CA GLU A 250 -0.51 27.44 -0.18
C GLU A 250 -0.75 26.04 -0.78
N LEU A 251 -1.77 25.87 -1.64
CA LEU A 251 -2.08 24.61 -2.30
C LEU A 251 -0.93 24.13 -3.21
N TYR A 252 -0.29 25.03 -3.96
CA TYR A 252 0.76 24.70 -4.92
C TYR A 252 2.10 25.39 -4.64
N TYR A 253 2.17 26.31 -3.68
CA TYR A 253 3.43 26.95 -3.31
C TYR A 253 4.47 25.93 -2.77
N MET A 254 5.62 25.87 -3.44
CA MET A 254 6.79 25.07 -3.03
C MET A 254 8.11 25.84 -3.18
N ALA A 255 8.06 27.18 -3.10
CA ALA A 255 9.22 28.08 -3.29
C ALA A 255 10.02 27.88 -4.60
N LEU A 256 9.40 27.28 -5.63
CA LEU A 256 10.00 27.08 -6.96
C LEU A 256 9.93 28.35 -7.81
N GLN A 257 10.92 28.53 -8.68
CA GLN A 257 10.85 29.51 -9.76
C GLN A 257 9.97 28.98 -10.91
N ARG A 258 9.30 29.91 -11.61
CA ARG A 258 8.47 29.59 -12.77
C ARG A 258 9.32 29.03 -13.92
N ASP A 259 8.97 27.83 -14.40
CA ASP A 259 9.61 27.16 -15.53
C ASP A 259 8.53 26.58 -16.46
N GLU A 260 8.18 27.33 -17.50
CA GLU A 260 7.08 26.98 -18.39
C GLU A 260 7.31 25.71 -19.22
N GLU A 261 8.56 25.30 -19.45
CA GLU A 261 8.84 24.06 -20.17
C GLU A 261 8.71 22.86 -19.24
N ARG A 262 9.08 22.97 -17.96
CA ARG A 262 8.74 21.97 -16.94
C ARG A 262 7.24 21.76 -16.83
N VAL A 263 6.45 22.85 -16.76
CA VAL A 263 4.98 22.77 -16.73
C VAL A 263 4.47 21.97 -17.94
N LYS A 264 4.88 22.33 -19.17
CA LYS A 264 4.47 21.64 -20.41
C LYS A 264 4.86 20.15 -20.42
N ARG A 265 6.03 19.79 -19.89
CA ARG A 265 6.48 18.38 -19.81
C ARG A 265 5.71 17.61 -18.73
N LEU A 266 5.46 18.21 -17.57
CA LEU A 266 4.69 17.61 -16.48
C LEU A 266 3.20 17.46 -16.82
N ASP A 267 2.59 18.41 -17.53
CA ASP A 267 1.22 18.27 -18.05
C ASP A 267 1.13 17.13 -19.10
N LYS A 268 2.13 16.98 -19.98
CA LYS A 268 2.23 15.82 -20.90
C LYS A 268 2.35 14.49 -20.13
N ILE A 269 3.13 14.46 -19.04
CA ILE A 269 3.27 13.28 -18.16
C ILE A 269 1.96 12.96 -17.44
N ASN A 270 1.29 13.95 -16.84
CA ASN A 270 -0.04 13.81 -16.22
C ASN A 270 -1.04 13.19 -17.21
N MET A 271 -1.14 13.76 -18.42
CA MET A 271 -2.04 13.28 -19.46
C MET A 271 -1.67 11.87 -19.95
N PHE A 272 -0.38 11.53 -20.03
CA PHE A 272 0.07 10.18 -20.37
C PHE A 272 -0.32 9.16 -19.29
N LEU A 273 0.00 9.44 -18.02
CA LEU A 273 -0.26 8.56 -16.90
C LEU A 273 -1.77 8.35 -16.70
N SER A 274 -2.57 9.41 -16.64
CA SER A 274 -4.03 9.32 -16.51
C SER A 274 -4.68 8.46 -17.61
N ARG A 275 -4.24 8.60 -18.87
CA ARG A 275 -4.76 7.79 -20.00
C ARG A 275 -4.39 6.31 -19.93
N HIS A 276 -3.35 5.93 -19.18
CA HIS A 276 -2.82 4.57 -19.09
C HIS A 276 -2.81 4.01 -17.66
N GLU A 277 -3.47 4.68 -16.70
CA GLU A 277 -3.61 4.27 -15.29
C GLU A 277 -4.10 2.82 -15.17
N HIS A 278 -5.17 2.49 -15.91
CA HIS A 278 -5.76 1.15 -16.02
C HIS A 278 -4.82 0.05 -16.55
N LEU A 279 -3.60 0.41 -16.96
CA LEU A 279 -2.55 -0.50 -17.45
C LEU A 279 -1.31 -0.52 -16.55
N GLY A 280 -1.28 0.26 -15.46
CA GLY A 280 -0.10 0.40 -14.60
C GLY A 280 1.06 1.15 -15.26
N ALA A 281 0.77 2.30 -15.88
CA ALA A 281 1.80 3.14 -16.49
C ALA A 281 2.76 3.73 -15.45
N LYS A 282 4.05 3.79 -15.80
CA LYS A 282 5.12 4.42 -15.02
C LYS A 282 5.99 5.29 -15.93
N VAL A 283 6.81 6.16 -15.36
CA VAL A 283 7.79 6.98 -16.08
C VAL A 283 9.19 6.64 -15.56
N PRO A 284 9.78 5.49 -15.94
CA PRO A 284 11.12 5.12 -15.47
C PRO A 284 12.19 6.07 -16.03
N ASP A 285 11.94 6.67 -17.21
CA ASP A 285 12.75 7.68 -17.88
C ASP A 285 12.40 9.13 -17.44
N LEU A 286 11.90 9.33 -16.21
CA LEU A 286 11.44 10.65 -15.76
C LEU A 286 12.57 11.70 -15.73
N ASP A 287 13.77 11.29 -15.31
CA ASP A 287 14.94 12.17 -15.25
C ASP A 287 15.55 12.43 -16.64
N ASP A 288 15.24 11.60 -17.64
CA ASP A 288 15.56 11.87 -19.05
C ASP A 288 14.53 12.81 -19.72
N ILE A 289 13.44 13.17 -19.02
CA ILE A 289 12.35 14.02 -19.51
C ILE A 289 12.29 15.35 -18.75
N VAL A 290 12.34 15.30 -17.42
CA VAL A 290 12.21 16.45 -16.50
C VAL A 290 13.02 16.23 -15.20
N PRO A 291 14.36 16.22 -15.27
CA PRO A 291 15.24 16.11 -14.10
C PRO A 291 15.15 17.39 -13.26
N LEU A 292 15.09 17.28 -11.94
CA LEU A 292 14.85 18.43 -11.05
C LEU A 292 15.93 19.53 -11.17
N PRO A 293 15.58 20.82 -10.95
CA PRO A 293 16.57 21.90 -10.84
C PRO A 293 17.64 21.58 -9.79
N PRO A 294 18.91 21.99 -9.98
CA PRO A 294 19.40 22.92 -11.01
C PRO A 294 19.73 22.28 -12.37
N ALA A 295 19.44 20.99 -12.59
CA ALA A 295 19.72 20.35 -13.88
C ALA A 295 18.94 21.02 -15.03
N PRO A 296 19.57 21.31 -16.19
CA PRO A 296 18.86 21.79 -17.37
C PRO A 296 17.95 20.69 -17.92
N LEU A 297 16.93 21.09 -18.69
CA LEU A 297 16.07 20.13 -19.38
C LEU A 297 16.82 19.51 -20.58
N PRO A 298 16.83 18.17 -20.73
CA PRO A 298 17.41 17.51 -21.89
C PRO A 298 16.51 17.65 -23.14
N GLU A 299 17.06 17.32 -24.30
CA GLU A 299 16.26 17.07 -25.51
C GLU A 299 15.30 15.89 -25.29
N TRP A 300 14.05 16.01 -25.73
CA TRP A 300 13.03 14.98 -25.54
C TRP A 300 12.11 14.87 -26.76
N ASP A 301 11.95 13.65 -27.28
CA ASP A 301 11.15 13.31 -28.46
C ASP A 301 9.63 13.34 -28.23
N GLY A 302 9.18 13.58 -26.99
CA GLY A 302 7.77 13.55 -26.61
C GLY A 302 7.21 12.15 -26.32
N THR A 303 8.04 11.10 -26.29
CA THR A 303 7.64 9.71 -26.05
C THR A 303 8.16 9.17 -24.71
N PHE A 304 7.55 8.09 -24.21
CA PHE A 304 7.82 7.53 -22.88
C PHE A 304 8.32 6.08 -22.98
N LYS A 305 9.36 5.70 -22.21
CA LYS A 305 9.98 4.37 -22.28
C LYS A 305 8.97 3.27 -22.03
N TRP A 306 8.13 3.41 -21.01
CA TRP A 306 7.07 2.43 -20.72
C TRP A 306 6.18 2.14 -21.93
N LYS A 307 5.88 3.15 -22.77
CA LYS A 307 5.11 2.95 -23.99
C LYS A 307 5.93 2.31 -25.10
N ARG A 308 7.18 2.74 -25.31
CA ARG A 308 8.11 2.12 -26.28
C ARG A 308 8.30 0.62 -25.98
N ASP A 309 8.57 0.29 -24.72
CA ASP A 309 8.69 -1.08 -24.20
C ASP A 309 7.40 -1.88 -24.41
N ARG A 310 6.24 -1.32 -24.02
CA ARG A 310 4.95 -2.00 -24.12
C ARG A 310 4.49 -2.25 -25.56
N ASP A 311 4.65 -1.27 -26.44
CA ASP A 311 4.21 -1.39 -27.84
C ASP A 311 5.07 -2.38 -28.64
N SER A 312 6.31 -2.62 -28.20
CA SER A 312 7.24 -3.60 -28.80
C SER A 312 7.19 -5.00 -28.15
N ALA A 313 6.57 -5.13 -26.98
CA ALA A 313 6.47 -6.40 -26.27
C ALA A 313 5.49 -7.38 -26.95
N ALA A 314 5.99 -8.55 -27.36
CA ALA A 314 5.16 -9.65 -27.82
C ALA A 314 4.22 -10.13 -26.69
N PRO A 315 2.93 -10.44 -26.98
CA PRO A 315 2.03 -11.05 -25.99
C PRO A 315 2.61 -12.38 -25.48
N PRO A 316 2.48 -12.70 -24.17
CA PRO A 316 2.97 -13.96 -23.66
C PRO A 316 2.19 -15.13 -24.25
N SER A 317 2.91 -16.10 -24.82
CA SER A 317 2.36 -17.37 -25.28
C SER A 317 1.62 -18.10 -24.15
N PRO A 318 0.60 -18.92 -24.47
CA PRO A 318 0.03 -19.84 -23.50
C PRO A 318 1.11 -20.74 -22.89
N PRO A 319 1.11 -20.98 -21.56
CA PRO A 319 1.87 -22.05 -20.93
C PRO A 319 1.57 -23.39 -21.62
N SER A 320 2.59 -24.21 -21.86
CA SER A 320 2.40 -25.47 -22.58
C SER A 320 1.63 -26.49 -21.72
N GLU A 321 0.95 -27.43 -22.37
CA GLU A 321 0.16 -28.43 -21.63
C GLU A 321 1.08 -29.36 -20.83
N GLU A 322 2.30 -29.63 -21.29
CA GLU A 322 3.30 -30.41 -20.55
C GLU A 322 3.72 -29.72 -19.24
N LEU A 323 3.84 -28.38 -19.26
CA LEU A 323 4.12 -27.58 -18.05
C LEU A 323 2.93 -27.62 -17.07
N ILE A 324 1.71 -27.49 -17.59
CA ILE A 324 0.48 -27.55 -16.80
C ILE A 324 0.32 -28.93 -16.15
N GLN A 325 0.46 -30.00 -16.93
CA GLN A 325 0.36 -31.38 -16.46
C GLN A 325 1.47 -31.74 -15.47
N ARG A 326 2.71 -31.29 -15.68
CA ARG A 326 3.81 -31.45 -14.71
C ARG A 326 3.45 -30.84 -13.36
N ILE A 327 3.10 -29.55 -13.34
CA ILE A 327 2.80 -28.84 -12.08
C ILE A 327 1.54 -29.39 -11.42
N ALA A 328 0.51 -29.77 -12.19
CA ALA A 328 -0.68 -30.40 -11.66
C ALA A 328 -0.37 -31.75 -10.98
N ALA A 329 0.45 -32.61 -11.61
CA ALA A 329 0.87 -33.88 -11.03
C ALA A 329 1.76 -33.71 -9.78
N GLU A 330 2.76 -32.83 -9.84
CA GLU A 330 3.67 -32.53 -8.72
C GLU A 330 2.96 -31.94 -7.49
N LYS A 331 1.81 -31.29 -7.69
CA LYS A 331 1.06 -30.57 -6.66
C LYS A 331 -0.29 -31.20 -6.32
N ASN A 332 -0.61 -32.37 -6.90
CA ASN A 332 -1.89 -33.08 -6.74
C ASN A 332 -3.11 -32.17 -7.03
N LEU A 333 -3.09 -31.51 -8.19
CA LEU A 333 -4.16 -30.63 -8.68
C LEU A 333 -4.83 -31.22 -9.91
N ASP A 334 -6.09 -30.84 -10.15
CA ASP A 334 -6.73 -30.98 -11.44
C ASP A 334 -6.08 -29.99 -12.44
N PRO A 335 -5.49 -30.45 -13.56
CA PRO A 335 -4.90 -29.55 -14.55
C PRO A 335 -5.93 -28.63 -15.21
N ALA A 336 -7.23 -28.96 -15.24
CA ALA A 336 -8.27 -28.17 -15.90
C ALA A 336 -8.75 -26.97 -15.06
N THR A 337 -8.87 -27.12 -13.73
CA THR A 337 -9.33 -26.04 -12.82
C THR A 337 -8.25 -25.48 -11.90
N GLY A 338 -7.11 -26.17 -11.76
CA GLY A 338 -6.08 -25.89 -10.78
C GLY A 338 -6.47 -26.22 -9.33
N MET A 339 -7.66 -26.78 -9.08
CA MET A 339 -8.10 -27.12 -7.73
C MET A 339 -7.41 -28.40 -7.21
N PRO A 340 -7.19 -28.55 -5.88
CA PRO A 340 -6.66 -29.79 -5.31
C PRO A 340 -7.53 -31.00 -5.62
N LEU A 341 -6.91 -32.10 -6.06
CA LEU A 341 -7.59 -33.39 -6.19
C LEU A 341 -7.94 -33.91 -4.80
N ALA A 342 -9.17 -34.39 -4.64
CA ALA A 342 -9.63 -34.98 -3.39
C ALA A 342 -8.67 -36.11 -2.95
N ALA A 343 -8.18 -36.03 -1.71
CA ALA A 343 -7.20 -36.97 -1.20
C ALA A 343 -7.71 -38.42 -1.30
N VAL A 344 -7.03 -39.23 -2.11
CA VAL A 344 -7.33 -40.66 -2.23
C VAL A 344 -7.07 -41.32 -0.89
N LYS A 345 -8.14 -41.64 -0.17
CA LYS A 345 -8.07 -42.45 1.05
C LYS A 345 -7.51 -43.83 0.68
N LYS A 346 -6.28 -44.08 1.12
CA LYS A 346 -5.64 -45.40 1.12
C LYS A 346 -6.03 -46.17 2.38
#